data_AF-A0A2R6LT94-F1
#
_entry.id   AF-A0A2R6LT94-F1
#
_cell.length_a   1.000
_cell.length_b   1.000
_cell.length_c   1.000
_cell.angle_alpha   90.00
_cell.angle_beta   90.00
_cell.angle_gamma   90.00
#
_symmetry.space_group_name_H-M   'P 1'
#
loop_
_entity.id
_entity.type
_entity.pdbx_description
1 polymer ?
#
loop_
_entity_poly.entity_id
_entity_poly.type
_entity_poly.pdbx_seq_one_letter_code
_entity_poly.pdbx_strand_id
1 'polypeptide(L)'
;MYKTVTVFSTLIAIVAILAGFVLLDRGTQRATASPEEVSLPLVALGLALIVGGSAVYAFSTRFRTTRMGKSKDDTDEGSDDG
;
A
#
# COMPACT_ATOMS: atom_id res chain seq x y z
N MET A 1 18.81 0.36 -6.79
CA MET A 1 18.20 1.58 -6.22
C MET A 1 16.69 1.65 -6.47
N TYR A 2 16.20 1.73 -7.71
CA TYR A 2 14.76 1.78 -8.03
C TYR A 2 13.92 0.66 -7.38
N LYS A 3 14.34 -0.60 -7.55
CA LYS A 3 13.64 -1.78 -6.97
C LYS A 3 13.56 -1.72 -5.44
N THR A 4 14.63 -1.25 -4.80
CA THR A 4 14.71 -1.07 -3.34
C THR A 4 13.70 -0.02 -2.89
N VAL A 5 13.68 1.15 -3.55
CA VAL A 5 12.75 2.24 -3.21
C VAL A 5 11.29 1.78 -3.30
N THR A 6 10.87 1.11 -4.38
CA THR A 6 9.48 0.64 -4.50
C THR A 6 9.08 -0.39 -3.44
N VAL A 7 9.96 -1.34 -3.12
CA VAL A 7 9.67 -2.35 -2.09
C VAL A 7 9.58 -1.71 -0.70
N PHE A 8 10.53 -0.86 -0.34
CA PHE A 8 10.47 -0.15 0.94
C PHE A 8 9.25 0.77 1.03
N SER A 9 8.90 1.48 -0.04
CA SER A 9 7.72 2.35 -0.03
C SER A 9 6.41 1.58 0.10
N THR A 10 6.27 0.43 -0.57
CA THR A 10 5.08 -0.42 -0.42
C THR A 10 4.99 -1.07 0.96
N LEU A 11 6.12 -1.49 1.54
CA LEU A 11 6.18 -1.98 2.92
C LEU A 11 5.80 -0.88 3.93
N ILE A 12 6.37 0.32 3.79
CA ILE A 12 6.04 1.48 4.63
C ILE A 12 4.56 1.84 4.50
N ALA A 13 4.01 1.82 3.29
CA ALA A 13 2.60 2.11 3.05
C ALA A 13 1.69 1.12 3.79
N ILE A 14 1.97 -0.19 3.68
CA ILE A 14 1.19 -1.24 4.34
C ILE A 14 1.28 -1.07 5.86
N VAL A 15 2.49 -0.90 6.41
CA VAL A 15 2.69 -0.72 7.85
C VAL A 15 1.95 0.52 8.36
N ALA A 16 2.02 1.64 7.65
CA ALA A 16 1.31 2.87 8.00
C ALA A 16 -0.21 2.65 8.03
N ILE A 17 -0.77 2.01 7.00
CA ILE A 17 -2.21 1.73 6.92
C ILE A 17 -2.65 0.83 8.08
N LEU A 18 -1.92 -0.26 8.35
CA LEU A 18 -2.24 -1.17 9.45
C LEU A 18 -2.12 -0.48 10.81
N ALA A 19 -1.08 0.31 11.04
CA ALA A 19 -0.94 1.11 12.25
C ALA A 19 -2.10 2.10 12.41
N GLY A 20 -2.56 2.71 11.31
CA GLY A 20 -3.72 3.59 11.30
C GLY A 20 -5.01 2.89 11.71
N PHE A 21 -5.27 1.69 11.19
CA PHE A 21 -6.42 0.87 11.61
C PHE A 21 -6.34 0.46 13.08
N VAL A 22 -5.16 0.08 13.58
CA VAL A 22 -4.99 -0.22 15.00
C VAL A 22 -5.28 1.01 15.87
N LEU A 23 -4.86 2.20 15.45
CA LEU A 23 -5.17 3.43 16.18
C LEU A 23 -6.67 3.76 16.16
N LEU A 24 -7.35 3.58 15.03
CA LEU A 24 -8.80 3.71 14.97
C LEU A 24 -9.50 2.73 15.90
N ASP A 25 -9.04 1.46 15.93
CA ASP A 25 -9.58 0.42 16.80
C ASP A 25 -9.50 0.82 18.28
N ARG A 26 -8.35 1.35 18.70
CA ARG A 26 -8.14 1.80 20.07
C ARG A 26 -8.90 3.08 20.39
N GLY A 27 -8.92 4.03 19.46
CA GLY A 27 -9.59 5.32 19.68
C GLY A 27 -11.11 5.25 19.66
N THR A 28 -11.68 4.18 19.10
CA THR A 28 -13.14 3.95 19.03
C THR A 28 -13.60 2.74 19.84
N GLN A 29 -12.68 2.08 20.55
CA GLN A 29 -12.93 0.78 21.20
C GLN A 29 -13.64 -0.20 20.25
N ARG A 30 -13.06 -0.48 19.08
CA ARG A 30 -13.70 -1.33 18.04
C ARG A 30 -15.08 -0.81 17.60
N ALA A 31 -15.22 0.51 17.50
CA ALA A 31 -16.48 1.20 17.19
C ALA A 31 -17.61 0.96 18.21
N THR A 32 -17.30 0.56 19.45
CA THR A 32 -18.30 0.45 20.53
C THR A 32 -18.27 1.61 21.51
N ALA A 33 -17.28 2.51 21.42
CA ALA A 33 -17.19 3.68 22.29
C ALA A 33 -18.37 4.64 22.06
N SER A 34 -18.88 5.20 23.15
CA SER A 34 -19.82 6.32 23.10
C SER A 34 -19.13 7.54 22.49
N PRO A 35 -19.84 8.49 21.84
CA PRO A 35 -19.20 9.65 21.19
C PRO A 35 -18.30 10.48 22.12
N GLU A 36 -18.62 10.52 23.41
CA GLU A 36 -17.86 11.20 24.46
C GLU A 36 -16.58 10.45 24.90
N GLU A 37 -16.51 9.15 24.63
CA GLU A 37 -15.38 8.28 24.97
C GLU A 37 -14.39 8.11 23.81
N VAL A 38 -14.74 8.59 22.61
CA VAL A 38 -13.88 8.53 21.43
C VAL A 38 -12.69 9.46 21.61
N SER A 39 -11.48 8.89 21.57
CA SER A 39 -10.26 9.70 21.62
C SER A 39 -9.98 10.30 20.23
N LEU A 40 -10.43 11.54 20.02
CA LEU A 40 -10.22 12.30 18.79
C LEU A 40 -8.74 12.33 18.32
N PRO A 41 -7.72 12.46 19.21
CA PRO A 41 -6.32 12.47 18.77
C PRO A 41 -5.88 11.15 18.12
N LEU A 42 -6.24 10.00 18.69
CA LEU A 42 -5.90 8.70 18.09
C LEU A 42 -6.64 8.49 16.78
N VAL A 43 -7.90 8.91 16.71
CA VAL A 43 -8.70 8.78 15.48
C VAL A 43 -8.10 9.63 14.37
N ALA A 44 -7.78 10.90 14.66
CA ALA A 44 -7.16 11.80 13.70
C ALA A 44 -5.79 11.27 13.22
N LEU A 45 -4.95 10.78 14.13
CA LEU A 45 -3.66 10.19 13.79
C LEU A 45 -3.82 8.89 12.98
N GLY A 46 -4.79 8.05 13.31
CA GLY A 46 -5.10 6.83 12.58
C GLY A 46 -5.53 7.12 11.13
N LEU A 47 -6.42 8.09 10.94
CA LEU A 47 -6.82 8.57 9.62
C LEU A 47 -5.64 9.16 8.83
N ALA A 48 -4.81 9.98 9.48
CA ALA A 48 -3.63 10.57 8.86
C ALA A 48 -2.66 9.49 8.36
N LEU A 49 -2.45 8.42 9.14
CA LEU A 49 -1.62 7.28 8.73
C LEU A 49 -2.21 6.51 7.55
N ILE A 50 -3.53 6.30 7.51
CA ILE A 50 -4.20 5.63 6.38
C ILE A 50 -4.06 6.45 5.11
N VAL A 51 -4.36 7.76 5.17
CA VAL A 51 -4.25 8.66 4.02
C VAL A 51 -2.80 8.79 3.57
N GLY A 52 -1.86 8.97 4.51
CA GLY A 52 -0.43 9.04 4.23
C GLY A 52 0.12 7.76 3.60
N GLY A 53 -0.20 6.60 4.17
CA GLY A 53 0.20 5.30 3.60
C GLY A 53 -0.40 5.06 2.22
N SER A 54 -1.67 5.43 2.01
CA SER A 54 -2.33 5.36 0.70
C SER A 54 -1.65 6.26 -0.34
N ALA A 55 -1.26 7.48 0.06
CA ALA A 55 -0.50 8.38 -0.81
C ALA A 55 0.85 7.75 -1.19
N VAL A 56 1.62 7.24 -0.22
CA VAL A 56 2.90 6.56 -0.48
C VAL A 56 2.73 5.39 -1.45
N TYR A 57 1.70 4.56 -1.27
CA TYR A 57 1.38 3.47 -2.18
C TYR A 57 1.08 3.99 -3.60
N ALA A 58 0.20 4.98 -3.75
CA ALA A 58 -0.16 5.56 -5.03
C ALA A 58 1.07 6.12 -5.77
N PHE A 59 1.93 6.87 -5.07
CA PHE A 59 3.19 7.37 -5.65
C PHE A 59 4.15 6.23 -6.04
N SER A 60 4.21 5.15 -5.25
CA SER A 60 5.02 3.97 -5.57
C SER A 60 4.55 3.27 -6.86
N THR A 61 3.23 3.20 -7.07
CA THR A 61 2.65 2.59 -8.27
C THR A 61 2.78 3.46 -9.52
N ARG A 62 2.80 4.79 -9.39
CA ARG A 62 2.96 5.71 -10.53
C ARG A 62 4.31 5.57 -11.23
N PHE A 63 5.33 5.10 -10.51
CA PHE A 63 6.61 4.77 -11.11
C PHE A 63 6.60 3.44 -11.89
N ARG A 64 5.52 2.65 -11.85
CA ARG A 64 5.44 1.30 -12.44
C ARG A 64 4.90 1.27 -13.89
N THR A 65 4.69 2.40 -14.56
CA THR A 65 3.90 2.44 -15.81
C THR A 65 4.60 2.80 -17.12
N THR A 66 5.94 2.92 -17.22
CA THR A 66 6.57 3.26 -18.52
C THR A 66 7.12 2.09 -19.35
N ARG A 67 7.27 0.86 -18.84
CA ARG A 67 7.84 -0.23 -19.68
C ARG A 67 7.58 -1.65 -19.17
N MET A 68 6.33 -2.08 -19.07
CA MET A 68 6.04 -3.51 -18.90
C MET A 68 4.73 -3.90 -19.59
N GLY A 69 4.70 -3.64 -20.89
CA GLY A 69 3.87 -4.41 -21.84
C GLY A 69 4.72 -5.52 -22.44
N LYS A 70 4.76 -6.67 -21.78
CA LYS A 70 5.04 -8.02 -22.29
C LYS A 70 6.23 -8.18 -23.27
N SER A 71 7.41 -8.59 -22.78
CA SER A 71 8.24 -9.52 -23.57
C SER A 71 7.49 -10.84 -23.56
N LYS A 72 6.91 -11.20 -24.71
CA LYS A 72 6.37 -12.54 -24.93
C LYS A 72 7.51 -13.54 -24.84
N ASP A 73 7.16 -14.68 -24.28
CA ASP A 73 7.94 -15.90 -24.15
C ASP A 73 8.94 -16.12 -25.29
N ASP A 74 10.15 -16.51 -24.91
CA ASP A 74 11.03 -17.31 -25.74
C ASP A 74 10.30 -18.65 -26.00
N THR A 75 9.43 -18.68 -27.02
CA THR A 75 8.92 -19.94 -27.55
C THR A 75 9.96 -20.46 -28.53
N ASP A 76 10.62 -21.54 -28.13
CA ASP A 76 11.36 -22.44 -29.00
C ASP A 76 10.52 -22.82 -30.24
N GLU A 77 10.76 -22.19 -31.39
CA GLU A 77 10.37 -22.72 -32.70
C GLU A 77 11.60 -23.35 -33.36
N GLY A 78 12.01 -24.48 -32.80
CA GLY A 78 12.69 -25.51 -33.56
C GLY A 78 11.63 -26.44 -34.15
N SER A 79 11.20 -26.18 -35.38
CA SER A 79 10.67 -27.24 -36.24
C SER A 79 11.23 -27.06 -37.64
N ASP A 80 12.20 -27.93 -37.91
CA ASP A 80 12.44 -28.56 -39.19
C ASP A 80 11.10 -29.00 -39.81
N ASP A 81 10.88 -28.60 -41.07
CA ASP A 81 10.10 -29.30 -42.10
C ASP A 81 9.94 -28.39 -43.34
N GLY A 82 10.78 -28.64 -44.35
CA GLY A 82 10.75 -28.02 -45.67
C GLY A 82 11.91 -28.45 -46.57
#